data_AF-A0A0D2L599-F1
#
_entry.id   AF-A0A0D2L599-F1
#
_cell.length_a   1.000
_cell.length_b   1.000
_cell.length_c   1.000
_cell.angle_alpha   90.00
_cell.angle_beta   90.00
_cell.angle_gamma   90.00
#
_symmetry.space_group_name_H-M   'P 1'
#
loop_
_entity.id
_entity.type
_entity.pdbx_description
1 polymer ?
#
loop_
_entity_poly.entity_id
_entity_poly.type
_entity_poly.pdbx_seq_one_letter_code
_entity_poly.pdbx_strand_id
1 'polypeptide(L)'
;MGATGRCRGTSTPRMSWDALDAALATRQPGVVDALLEELAARGGLHAALAGRGAAGLLPLLRHLARYITDPRHAATLAGVAARVIDIYTPIVLTDAGVDAALGLLRDALAAEVALQADLMAIQGAIEPILAAGLAAAPAAAAAR
;
A
#
# COMPACT_ATOMS: atom_id res chain seq x y z
N MET A 1 -37.68 34.15 16.01
CA MET A 1 -37.26 34.64 14.68
C MET A 1 -35.76 34.85 14.74
N GLY A 2 -34.99 34.14 13.91
CA GLY A 2 -33.52 34.22 13.89
C GLY A 2 -32.80 32.89 14.05
N ALA A 3 -33.18 31.88 13.26
CA ALA A 3 -32.36 30.69 13.04
C ALA A 3 -31.38 30.98 11.89
N THR A 4 -30.11 31.19 12.21
CA THR A 4 -28.99 31.35 11.24
C THR A 4 -27.72 30.94 11.98
N GLY A 5 -26.85 30.06 11.51
CA GLY A 5 -26.79 29.32 10.27
C GLY A 5 -25.49 28.50 10.28
N ARG A 6 -25.60 27.25 9.81
CA ARG A 6 -24.58 26.44 9.12
C ARG A 6 -23.10 26.82 9.32
N CYS A 7 -22.38 26.01 10.09
CA CYS A 7 -20.96 25.73 9.81
C CYS A 7 -20.87 24.34 9.17
N ARG A 8 -20.94 24.29 7.84
CA ARG A 8 -20.49 23.12 7.07
C ARG A 8 -18.98 23.27 6.86
N GLY A 9 -18.25 22.17 7.10
CA GLY A 9 -17.08 21.80 6.32
C GLY A 9 -15.76 22.49 6.63
N THR A 10 -15.06 22.05 7.67
CA THR A 10 -13.60 21.88 7.69
C THR A 10 -13.24 20.80 8.72
N SER A 11 -13.44 19.54 8.37
CA SER A 11 -12.90 18.42 9.15
C SER A 11 -11.37 18.49 9.10
N THR A 12 -10.83 18.97 10.21
CA THR A 12 -9.43 19.26 10.56
C THR A 12 -8.42 18.19 10.13
N PRO A 13 -7.26 18.57 9.53
CA PRO A 13 -6.17 17.65 9.20
C PRO A 13 -5.57 16.93 10.43
N ARG A 14 -5.81 17.43 11.66
CA ARG A 14 -5.36 16.76 12.89
C ARG A 14 -6.12 15.45 13.16
N MET A 15 -7.43 15.40 12.87
CA MET A 15 -8.25 14.23 13.18
C MET A 15 -7.89 13.01 12.32
N SER A 16 -7.46 13.21 11.07
CA SER A 16 -7.01 12.12 10.20
C SER A 16 -5.66 11.55 10.65
N TRP A 17 -4.77 12.39 11.19
CA TRP A 17 -3.49 11.91 11.75
C TRP A 17 -3.71 11.09 13.00
N ASP A 18 -4.56 11.55 13.92
CA ASP A 18 -4.87 10.84 15.16
C ASP A 18 -5.47 9.45 14.88
N ALA A 19 -6.35 9.34 13.87
CA ALA A 19 -6.93 8.07 13.46
C ALA A 19 -5.88 7.11 12.88
N LEU A 20 -5.00 7.59 12.00
CA LEU A 20 -3.93 6.79 11.42
C LEU A 20 -2.90 6.37 12.48
N ASP A 21 -2.54 7.26 13.40
CA ASP A 21 -1.61 6.96 14.49
C ASP A 21 -2.20 5.95 15.48
N ALA A 22 -3.49 6.08 15.80
CA ALA A 22 -4.20 5.10 16.61
C ALA A 22 -4.23 3.72 15.94
N ALA A 23 -4.49 3.67 14.62
CA ALA A 23 -4.45 2.41 13.87
C ALA A 23 -3.05 1.80 13.86
N LEU A 24 -2.00 2.59 13.59
CA LEU A 24 -0.61 2.13 13.62
C LEU A 24 -0.20 1.61 15.01
N ALA A 25 -0.73 2.22 16.08
CA ALA A 25 -0.51 1.78 17.45
C ALA A 25 -1.12 0.40 17.76
N THR A 26 -2.18 -0.02 17.05
CA THR A 26 -2.76 -1.38 17.21
C THR A 26 -1.78 -2.48 16.81
N ARG A 27 -0.82 -2.18 15.91
CA ARG A 27 0.11 -3.14 15.28
C ARG A 27 -0.59 -4.30 14.56
N GLN A 28 -1.88 -4.17 14.27
CA GLN A 28 -2.64 -5.15 13.50
C GLN A 28 -2.69 -4.70 12.04
N PRO A 29 -2.02 -5.40 11.10
CA PRO A 29 -1.93 -4.96 9.70
C PRO A 29 -3.32 -4.82 9.06
N GLY A 30 -4.24 -5.75 9.30
CA GLY A 30 -5.61 -5.65 8.75
C GLY A 30 -6.40 -4.42 9.22
N VAL A 31 -6.16 -3.92 10.45
CA VAL A 31 -6.81 -2.69 10.93
C VAL A 31 -6.23 -1.46 10.24
N VAL A 32 -4.90 -1.42 10.08
CA VAL A 32 -4.22 -0.32 9.40
C VAL A 32 -4.59 -0.30 7.92
N ASP A 33 -4.60 -1.45 7.27
CA ASP A 33 -4.91 -1.60 5.84
C ASP A 33 -6.35 -1.17 5.55
N ALA A 34 -7.33 -1.67 6.32
CA ALA A 34 -8.72 -1.25 6.20
C ALA A 34 -8.90 0.27 6.38
N LEU A 35 -8.18 0.89 7.34
CA LEU A 35 -8.24 2.35 7.49
C LEU A 35 -7.62 3.08 6.30
N LEU A 36 -6.49 2.60 5.77
CA LEU A 36 -5.82 3.19 4.61
C LEU A 36 -6.69 3.09 3.35
N GLU A 37 -7.38 1.97 3.15
CA GLU A 37 -8.35 1.78 2.07
C GLU A 37 -9.53 2.75 2.20
N GLU A 38 -10.12 2.87 3.39
CA GLU A 38 -11.21 3.81 3.64
C GLU A 38 -10.79 5.28 3.43
N LEU A 39 -9.58 5.63 3.85
CA LEU A 39 -9.00 6.96 3.59
C LEU A 39 -8.76 7.19 2.10
N ALA A 40 -8.30 6.18 1.36
CA ALA A 40 -8.12 6.25 -0.08
C ALA A 40 -9.46 6.42 -0.81
N ALA A 41 -10.46 5.59 -0.47
CA ALA A 41 -11.79 5.60 -1.06
C ALA A 41 -12.53 6.94 -0.87
N ARG A 42 -12.28 7.63 0.26
CA ARG A 42 -12.89 8.93 0.57
C ARG A 42 -12.05 10.13 0.13
N GLY A 43 -10.90 9.92 -0.52
CA GLY A 43 -9.97 10.99 -0.90
C GLY A 43 -9.28 11.66 0.30
N GLY A 44 -9.37 11.09 1.50
CA GLY A 44 -8.74 11.60 2.72
C GLY A 44 -7.27 11.22 2.88
N LEU A 45 -6.76 10.30 2.05
CA LEU A 45 -5.42 9.75 2.19
C LEU A 45 -4.31 10.82 2.09
N HIS A 46 -4.40 11.76 1.15
CA HIS A 46 -3.39 12.82 1.05
C HIS A 46 -3.33 13.66 2.34
N ALA A 47 -4.48 14.06 2.88
CA ALA A 47 -4.56 14.81 4.13
C ALA A 47 -4.08 14.01 5.35
N ALA A 48 -4.23 12.68 5.34
CA ALA A 48 -3.74 11.80 6.39
C ALA A 48 -2.20 11.61 6.36
N LEU A 49 -1.59 11.71 5.18
CA LEU A 49 -0.16 11.48 4.95
C LEU A 49 0.68 12.76 4.95
N ALA A 50 0.17 13.85 4.39
CA ALA A 50 0.89 15.11 4.21
C ALA A 50 1.07 15.87 5.53
N GLY A 51 2.15 16.63 5.62
CA GLY A 51 2.42 17.51 6.77
C GLY A 51 2.85 16.80 8.05
N ARG A 52 3.10 15.48 8.00
CA ARG A 52 3.65 14.72 9.14
C ARG A 52 5.13 15.02 9.30
N GLY A 53 5.56 15.28 10.53
CA GLY A 53 6.97 15.33 10.88
C GLY A 53 7.60 13.93 10.99
N ALA A 54 8.92 13.87 11.18
CA ALA A 54 9.68 12.62 11.29
C ALA A 54 9.07 11.62 12.29
N ALA A 55 8.64 12.09 13.47
CA ALA A 55 8.06 11.25 14.52
C ALA A 55 6.75 10.54 14.09
N GLY A 56 5.92 11.18 13.26
CA GLY A 56 4.68 10.59 12.75
C GLY A 56 4.88 9.80 11.45
N LEU A 57 5.94 10.11 10.69
CA LEU A 57 6.27 9.41 9.45
C LEU A 57 6.96 8.07 9.72
N LEU A 58 7.82 8.00 10.73
CA LEU A 58 8.63 6.81 11.03
C LEU A 58 7.80 5.54 11.33
N PRO A 59 6.73 5.59 12.14
CA PRO A 59 5.88 4.41 12.39
C PRO A 59 5.19 3.92 11.11
N LEU A 60 4.76 4.85 10.24
CA LEU A 60 4.14 4.52 8.96
C LEU A 60 5.14 3.84 8.02
N LEU A 61 6.34 4.41 7.84
CA LEU A 61 7.38 3.83 6.99
C LEU A 61 7.77 2.42 7.46
N ARG A 62 7.92 2.23 8.77
CA ARG A 62 8.20 0.91 9.35
C ARG A 62 7.05 -0.08 9.14
N HIS A 63 5.81 0.39 9.23
CA HIS A 63 4.64 -0.44 8.95
C HIS A 63 4.63 -0.90 7.48
N LEU A 64 4.82 0.04 6.55
CA LEU A 64 4.91 -0.22 5.12
C LEU A 64 6.02 -1.23 4.83
N ALA A 65 7.26 -0.94 5.25
CA ALA A 65 8.41 -1.81 5.00
C ALA A 65 8.22 -3.24 5.56
N ARG A 66 7.45 -3.39 6.64
CA ARG A 66 7.22 -4.69 7.28
C ARG A 66 6.17 -5.54 6.57
N TYR A 67 5.14 -4.93 6.01
CA TYR A 67 3.95 -5.65 5.52
C TYR A 67 3.74 -5.54 4.00
N ILE A 68 4.53 -4.75 3.29
CA ILE A 68 4.38 -4.57 1.84
C ILE A 68 4.64 -5.84 1.02
N THR A 69 5.39 -6.80 1.56
CA THR A 69 5.63 -8.11 0.95
C THR A 69 4.59 -9.16 1.32
N ASP A 70 3.60 -8.82 2.17
CA ASP A 70 2.47 -9.70 2.44
C ASP A 70 1.43 -9.52 1.32
N PRO A 71 1.16 -10.55 0.49
CA PRO A 71 0.26 -10.44 -0.66
C PRO A 71 -1.15 -9.94 -0.31
N ARG A 72 -1.58 -10.09 0.95
CA ARG A 72 -2.89 -9.62 1.42
C ARG A 72 -2.99 -8.10 1.47
N HIS A 73 -1.87 -7.43 1.71
CA HIS A 73 -1.81 -5.98 1.92
C HIS A 73 -0.95 -5.28 0.85
N ALA A 74 -0.16 -6.04 0.08
CA ALA A 74 0.84 -5.53 -0.87
C ALA A 74 0.29 -4.47 -1.82
N ALA A 75 -0.89 -4.70 -2.42
CA ALA A 75 -1.49 -3.76 -3.37
C ALA A 75 -1.82 -2.41 -2.73
N THR A 76 -2.50 -2.43 -1.58
CA THR A 76 -2.88 -1.23 -0.83
C THR A 76 -1.63 -0.51 -0.30
N LEU A 77 -0.72 -1.24 0.34
CA LEU A 77 0.50 -0.66 0.93
C LEU A 77 1.46 -0.12 -0.13
N ALA A 78 1.58 -0.75 -1.30
CA ALA A 78 2.37 -0.21 -2.42
C ALA A 78 1.79 1.11 -2.93
N GLY A 79 0.46 1.20 -3.08
CA GLY A 79 -0.20 2.45 -3.45
C GLY A 79 -0.03 3.57 -2.41
N VAL A 80 0.00 3.22 -1.13
CA VAL A 80 0.29 4.17 -0.05
C VAL A 80 1.77 4.59 -0.05
N ALA A 81 2.69 3.64 -0.22
CA ALA A 81 4.12 3.90 -0.29
C ALA A 81 4.47 4.85 -1.44
N ALA A 82 3.89 4.66 -2.62
CA ALA A 82 4.04 5.57 -3.76
C ALA A 82 3.63 7.01 -3.39
N ARG A 83 2.46 7.18 -2.76
CA ARG A 83 2.01 8.51 -2.31
C ARG A 83 2.90 9.13 -1.24
N VAL A 84 3.41 8.33 -0.30
CA VAL A 84 4.36 8.81 0.71
C VAL A 84 5.63 9.31 0.01
N ILE A 85 6.18 8.55 -0.93
CA ILE A 85 7.35 8.95 -1.70
C ILE A 85 7.06 10.24 -2.47
N ASP A 86 5.93 10.36 -3.16
CA ASP A 86 5.57 11.56 -3.92
C ASP A 86 5.47 12.82 -3.04
N ILE A 87 4.89 12.69 -1.84
CA ILE A 87 4.71 13.81 -0.89
C ILE A 87 6.06 14.27 -0.33
N TYR A 88 6.96 13.34 0.00
CA TYR A 88 8.19 13.65 0.73
C TYR A 88 9.45 13.71 -0.16
N THR A 89 9.42 13.24 -1.41
CA THR A 89 10.51 13.42 -2.40
C THR A 89 10.95 14.88 -2.57
N PRO A 90 10.05 15.87 -2.70
CA PRO A 90 10.48 17.27 -2.83
C PRO A 90 10.99 17.87 -1.51
N ILE A 91 10.84 17.16 -0.39
CA ILE A 91 11.27 17.62 0.94
C ILE A 91 12.62 16.98 1.23
N VAL A 92 13.65 17.80 1.50
CA VAL A 92 14.94 17.27 1.95
C VAL A 92 14.73 16.63 3.32
N LEU A 93 14.87 15.31 3.40
CA LEU A 93 14.83 14.56 4.65
C LEU A 93 16.17 14.75 5.35
N THR A 94 16.13 15.32 6.55
CA THR A 94 17.32 15.62 7.39
C THR A 94 17.44 14.68 8.59
N ASP A 95 16.46 13.80 8.78
CA ASP A 95 16.38 12.86 9.89
C ASP A 95 16.93 11.48 9.47
N ALA A 96 18.05 11.09 10.05
CA ALA A 96 18.72 9.81 9.75
C ALA A 96 17.84 8.58 10.03
N GLY A 97 16.89 8.68 10.96
CA GLY A 97 15.94 7.61 11.26
C GLY A 97 14.94 7.41 10.12
N VAL A 98 14.42 8.51 9.56
CA VAL A 98 13.54 8.49 8.39
C VAL A 98 14.27 7.95 7.17
N ASP A 99 15.50 8.38 6.92
CA ASP A 99 16.32 7.88 5.80
C ASP A 99 16.56 6.37 5.90
N ALA A 100 16.89 5.87 7.09
CA ALA A 100 17.03 4.44 7.34
C ALA A 100 15.72 3.69 7.09
N ALA A 101 14.58 4.23 7.52
CA ALA A 101 13.27 3.61 7.31
C ALA A 101 12.85 3.61 5.82
N LEU A 102 13.20 4.64 5.06
CA LEU A 102 13.02 4.66 3.61
C LEU A 102 13.92 3.65 2.90
N GLY A 103 15.16 3.48 3.37
CA GLY A 103 16.04 2.42 2.90
C GLY A 103 15.41 1.03 3.06
N LEU A 104 14.87 0.74 4.26
CA LEU A 104 14.14 -0.51 4.51
C LEU A 104 12.91 -0.66 3.61
N LEU A 105 12.14 0.41 3.41
CA LEU A 105 10.97 0.38 2.53
C LEU A 105 11.37 0.11 1.07
N ARG A 106 12.44 0.74 0.59
CA ARG A 106 12.98 0.50 -0.76
C ARG A 106 13.40 -0.95 -0.93
N ASP A 107 14.11 -1.51 0.06
CA ASP A 107 14.59 -2.89 -0.03
C ASP A 107 13.41 -3.89 -0.01
N ALA A 108 12.39 -3.62 0.80
CA ALA A 108 11.15 -4.40 0.81
C ALA A 108 10.36 -4.30 -0.51
N LEU A 109 10.27 -3.10 -1.09
CA LEU A 109 9.66 -2.89 -2.42
C LEU A 109 10.42 -3.62 -3.52
N ALA A 110 11.76 -3.59 -3.49
CA ALA A 110 12.58 -4.30 -4.47
C ALA A 110 12.35 -5.82 -4.38
N ALA A 111 12.22 -6.36 -3.16
CA ALA A 111 11.89 -7.76 -2.95
C ALA A 111 10.49 -8.12 -3.48
N GLU A 112 9.48 -7.28 -3.24
CA GLU A 112 8.12 -7.49 -3.75
C GLU A 112 8.09 -7.46 -5.29
N VAL A 113 8.79 -6.52 -5.92
CA VAL A 113 8.89 -6.45 -7.40
C VAL A 113 9.57 -7.70 -7.97
N ALA A 114 10.64 -8.17 -7.33
CA ALA A 114 11.31 -9.40 -7.75
C ALA A 114 10.38 -10.63 -7.63
N LEU A 115 9.65 -10.74 -6.50
CA LEU A 115 8.65 -11.79 -6.30
C LEU A 115 7.56 -11.75 -7.38
N GLN A 116 7.04 -10.57 -7.69
CA GLN A 116 6.02 -10.42 -8.73
C GLN A 116 6.56 -10.80 -10.12
N ALA A 117 7.80 -10.44 -10.45
CA ALA A 117 8.44 -10.84 -11.70
C ALA A 117 8.58 -12.36 -11.81
N ASP A 118 9.00 -13.03 -10.73
CA ASP A 118 9.12 -14.50 -10.68
C ASP A 118 7.75 -15.18 -10.84
N LEU A 119 6.71 -14.66 -10.16
CA LEU A 119 5.34 -15.17 -10.30
C LEU A 119 4.82 -15.02 -11.73
N MET A 120 5.07 -13.88 -12.38
CA MET A 120 4.70 -13.65 -13.77
C MET A 120 5.43 -14.61 -14.73
N ALA A 121 6.72 -14.88 -14.47
CA ALA A 121 7.49 -15.85 -15.26
C ALA A 121 6.93 -17.27 -15.11
N ILE A 122 6.57 -17.69 -13.89
CA ILE A 122 5.93 -18.98 -13.63
C ILE A 122 4.59 -19.08 -14.33
N GLN A 123 3.74 -18.06 -14.23
CA GLN A 123 2.44 -18.03 -14.92
C GLN A 123 2.61 -18.18 -16.44
N GLY A 124 3.55 -17.44 -17.04
CA GLY A 124 3.86 -17.53 -18.47
C GLY A 124 4.41 -18.90 -18.90
N ALA A 125 5.13 -19.60 -18.03
CA ALA A 125 5.66 -20.94 -18.31
C ALA A 125 4.59 -22.04 -18.25
N ILE A 126 3.56 -21.88 -17.40
CA ILE A 126 2.46 -22.86 -17.25
C ILE A 126 1.50 -22.81 -18.45
N GLU A 127 1.23 -21.61 -18.99
CA GLU A 127 0.29 -21.40 -20.11
C GLU A 127 0.53 -22.34 -21.32
N PRO A 128 1.74 -22.47 -21.91
CA PRO A 128 1.96 -23.38 -23.03
C PRO A 128 1.84 -24.86 -22.64
N ILE A 129 2.16 -25.23 -21.40
CA ILE A 129 2.04 -26.61 -20.91
C ILE A 129 0.56 -27.00 -20.84
N LEU A 130 -0.28 -26.12 -20.29
CA LEU A 130 -1.72 -26.31 -20.22
C LEU A 130 -2.36 -26.32 -21.62
N ALA A 131 -1.96 -25.38 -22.49
CA ALA A 131 -2.43 -25.31 -23.87
C ALA A 131 -2.09 -26.59 -24.66
N ALA A 132 -0.87 -27.11 -24.52
CA ALA A 132 -0.45 -28.37 -25.15
C ALA A 132 -1.24 -29.57 -24.61
N GLY A 133 -1.47 -29.64 -23.29
CA GLY A 133 -2.27 -30.70 -22.67
C GLY A 133 -3.73 -30.71 -23.14
N LEU A 134 -4.35 -29.52 -23.28
CA LEU A 134 -5.72 -29.38 -23.80
C LEU A 134 -5.82 -29.67 -25.31
N ALA A 135 -4.83 -29.25 -26.09
CA ALA A 135 -4.78 -29.49 -27.54
C ALA A 135 -4.52 -30.98 -27.90
N ALA A 136 -3.90 -31.75 -27.01
CA ALA A 136 -3.69 -33.19 -27.21
C ALA A 136 -4.97 -34.04 -26.98
N ALA A 137 -5.97 -33.51 -26.27
CA ALA A 137 -7.19 -34.25 -25.91
C ALA A 137 -8.09 -34.69 -27.09
N PRO A 138 -8.34 -33.88 -28.15
CA PRO A 138 -9.20 -34.32 -29.26
C PRO A 138 -8.53 -35.34 -30.21
N ALA A 139 -7.19 -35.46 -30.22
CA ALA A 139 -6.50 -36.42 -31.10
C ALA A 139 -6.57 -37.87 -30.59
N ALA A 140 -6.64 -38.09 -29.27
CA ALA A 140 -6.72 -39.41 -28.67
C ALA A 140 -8.12 -40.07 -28.78
N ALA A 141 -9.18 -39.27 -28.94
CA ALA A 141 -10.55 -39.76 -29.08
C ALA A 141 -10.89 -40.21 -30.51
N ALA A 142 -10.17 -39.74 -31.53
CA ALA A 142 -10.38 -40.12 -32.93
C ALA A 142 -9.59 -41.37 -33.37
N ALA A 143 -8.76 -41.93 -32.49
CA ALA A 143 -7.92 -43.10 -32.75
C ALA A 143 -8.40 -44.40 -32.07
N ARG A 144 -9.66 -44.44 -31.60
CA ARG A 144 -10.36 -45.63 -31.07
C ARG A 144 -11.65 -45.86 -31.84
#